data_AF-A0AA86SRC6-F1
#
_entry.id   AF-A0AA86SRC6-F1
#
_cell.length_a   1.000
_cell.length_b   1.000
_cell.length_c   1.000
_cell.angle_alpha   90.00
_cell.angle_beta   90.00
_cell.angle_gamma   90.00
#
_symmetry.space_group_name_H-M   'P 1'
#
loop_
_entity.id
_entity.type
_entity.pdbx_description
1 polymer ?
#
loop_
_entity_poly.entity_id
_entity_poly.type
_entity_poly.pdbx_seq_one_letter_code
_entity_poly.pdbx_strand_id
1 'polypeptide(L)'
;MDPRVWHKVAAISGVAALGLGTYGAHVFKPQNPAYKEVWHTASLYHLVHTAALVAAPITKHPTVFGGLLTTGILAFSGTCYTVALLEDRKYSTLAPFGGFAFIAAWGSLFF
;
A
#
# COMPACT_ATOMS: atom_id res chain seq x y z
N MET A 1 -12.93 11.41 -14.91
CA MET A 1 -13.12 11.54 -13.46
C MET A 1 -12.44 12.80 -12.99
N ASP A 2 -12.98 13.53 -12.01
CA ASP A 2 -12.29 14.69 -11.43
C ASP A 2 -10.97 14.22 -10.78
N PRO A 3 -9.79 14.71 -11.22
CA PRO A 3 -8.50 14.33 -10.64
C PRO A 3 -8.43 14.52 -9.13
N ARG A 4 -9.22 15.43 -8.55
CA ARG A 4 -9.29 15.68 -7.11
C ARG A 4 -9.82 14.49 -6.30
N VAL A 5 -10.46 13.50 -6.94
CA VAL A 5 -10.88 12.26 -6.27
C VAL A 5 -9.68 11.56 -5.61
N TRP A 6 -8.50 11.63 -6.24
CA TRP A 6 -7.30 10.97 -5.73
C TRP A 6 -6.77 11.58 -4.44
N HIS A 7 -7.00 12.87 -4.17
CA HIS A 7 -6.69 13.44 -2.86
C HIS A 7 -7.53 12.79 -1.75
N LYS A 8 -8.80 12.49 -2.01
CA LYS A 8 -9.67 11.80 -1.03
C LYS A 8 -9.18 10.37 -0.78
N VAL A 9 -8.81 9.66 -1.85
CA VAL A 9 -8.25 8.31 -1.72
C VAL A 9 -6.91 8.35 -0.96
N ALA A 10 -6.03 9.29 -1.28
CA ALA A 10 -4.77 9.49 -0.56
C ALA A 10 -4.99 9.82 0.92
N ALA A 11 -5.98 10.66 1.25
CA ALA A 11 -6.31 10.99 2.62
C ALA A 11 -6.77 9.77 3.43
N ILE A 12 -7.70 8.97 2.87
CA ILE A 12 -8.18 7.74 3.50
C ILE A 12 -7.02 6.75 3.66
N SER A 13 -6.21 6.58 2.61
CA SER A 13 -5.03 5.70 2.65
C SER A 13 -4.02 6.19 3.69
N GLY A 14 -3.84 7.49 3.87
CA GLY A 14 -2.91 8.08 4.85
C GLY A 14 -3.34 7.82 6.28
N VAL A 15 -4.63 7.99 6.58
CA VAL A 15 -5.19 7.61 7.87
C VAL A 15 -4.95 6.12 8.15
N ALA A 16 -5.20 5.25 7.17
CA ALA A 16 -4.97 3.82 7.32
C ALA A 16 -3.49 3.46 7.49
N ALA A 17 -2.60 4.04 6.68
CA ALA A 17 -1.16 3.77 6.70
C ALA A 17 -0.53 4.16 8.05
N LEU A 18 -0.90 5.33 8.58
CA LEU A 18 -0.43 5.78 9.90
C LEU A 18 -1.04 4.95 11.03
N GLY A 19 -2.34 4.61 10.95
CA GLY A 19 -3.01 3.76 11.94
C GLY A 19 -2.38 2.35 12.02
N LEU A 20 -2.17 1.70 10.88
CA LEU A 20 -1.54 0.38 10.81
C LEU A 20 -0.04 0.43 11.13
N GLY A 21 0.65 1.49 10.74
CA GLY A 21 2.07 1.69 11.08
C GLY A 21 2.28 1.86 12.59
N THR A 22 1.48 2.70 13.24
CA THR A 22 1.54 2.89 14.70
C THR A 22 1.11 1.65 15.47
N TYR A 23 0.06 0.95 15.00
CA TYR A 23 -0.30 -0.36 15.55
C TYR A 23 0.87 -1.35 15.46
N GLY A 24 1.54 -1.42 14.30
CA GLY A 24 2.72 -2.27 14.08
C GLY A 24 3.87 -1.98 15.03
N ALA A 25 4.17 -0.70 15.25
CA ALA A 25 5.30 -0.27 16.06
C ALA A 25 5.07 -0.46 17.57
N HIS A 26 3.83 -0.27 18.05
CA HIS A 26 3.56 -0.17 19.49
C HIS A 26 2.74 -1.33 20.05
N VAL A 27 1.81 -1.89 19.26
CA VAL A 27 0.81 -2.84 19.74
C VAL A 27 1.06 -4.25 19.21
N PHE A 28 1.48 -4.38 17.95
CA PHE A 28 1.62 -5.66 17.28
C PHE A 28 2.75 -6.52 17.88
N LYS A 29 2.38 -7.67 18.42
CA LYS A 29 3.27 -8.63 19.08
C LYS A 29 2.95 -10.05 18.58
N PRO A 30 3.47 -10.44 17.40
CA PRO A 30 3.25 -11.78 16.87
C PRO A 30 3.94 -12.84 17.75
N GLN A 31 3.42 -14.07 17.72
CA GLN A 31 4.04 -15.24 18.35
C GLN A 31 5.39 -15.54 17.70
N ASN A 32 5.48 -15.48 16.37
CA ASN A 32 6.74 -15.54 15.65
C ASN A 32 7.25 -14.12 15.31
N PRO A 33 8.38 -13.69 15.90
CA PRO A 33 8.94 -12.35 15.68
C PRO A 33 9.22 -12.00 14.21
N ALA A 34 9.42 -12.98 13.33
CA ALA A 34 9.65 -12.75 11.90
C ALA A 34 8.48 -12.01 11.22
N TYR A 35 7.25 -12.13 11.75
CA TYR A 35 6.10 -11.42 11.20
C TYR A 35 6.06 -9.93 11.54
N LYS A 36 6.88 -9.46 12.50
CA LYS A 36 7.08 -8.01 12.67
C LYS A 36 7.72 -7.38 11.44
N GLU A 37 8.70 -8.06 10.83
CA GLU A 37 9.33 -7.58 9.60
C GLU A 37 8.36 -7.59 8.42
N VAL A 38 7.45 -8.57 8.36
CA VAL A 38 6.39 -8.60 7.34
C VAL A 38 5.43 -7.42 7.52
N TRP A 39 5.01 -7.13 8.75
CA TRP A 39 4.17 -5.95 9.06
C TRP A 39 4.88 -4.63 8.76
N HIS A 40 6.17 -4.54 9.10
CA HIS A 40 6.98 -3.37 8.82
C HIS A 40 7.11 -3.13 7.31
N THR A 41 7.35 -4.19 6.54
CA THR A 41 7.38 -4.14 5.07
C THR A 41 6.03 -3.67 4.50
N ALA A 42 4.91 -4.23 4.99
CA ALA A 42 3.57 -3.80 4.59
C ALA A 42 3.36 -2.29 4.80
N SER A 43 3.77 -1.81 5.98
CA SER A 43 3.64 -0.40 6.40
C SER A 43 4.52 0.54 5.61
N LEU A 44 5.76 0.15 5.33
CA LEU A 44 6.67 0.94 4.52
C LEU A 44 6.09 1.17 3.12
N TYR A 45 5.66 0.09 2.44
CA TYR A 45 5.10 0.19 1.09
C TYR A 45 3.76 0.94 1.08
N HIS A 46 2.92 0.74 2.10
CA HIS A 46 1.65 1.45 2.22
C HIS A 46 1.89 2.96 2.37
N LEU A 47 2.80 3.37 3.26
CA LEU A 47 3.09 4.78 3.52
C LEU A 47 3.75 5.46 2.31
N VAL A 48 4.78 4.86 1.73
CA VAL A 48 5.51 5.41 0.58
C VAL A 48 4.57 5.62 -0.61
N HIS A 49 3.72 4.64 -0.91
CA HIS A 49 2.83 4.74 -2.06
C HIS A 49 1.57 5.58 -1.77
N THR A 50 1.18 5.73 -0.51
CA THR A 50 0.21 6.74 -0.12
C THR A 50 0.75 8.15 -0.33
N ALA A 51 2.01 8.41 0.05
CA ALA A 51 2.63 9.71 -0.19
C ALA A 51 2.72 10.02 -1.69
N ALA A 52 3.09 9.02 -2.52
CA ALA A 52 3.06 9.14 -3.97
C ALA A 52 1.64 9.40 -4.53
N LEU A 53 0.60 8.78 -3.95
CA LEU A 53 -0.79 8.93 -4.37
C LEU A 53 -1.30 10.38 -4.23
N VAL A 54 -0.75 11.17 -3.30
CA VAL A 54 -1.05 12.61 -3.18
C VAL A 54 -0.71 13.36 -4.48
N ALA A 55 0.32 12.94 -5.20
CA ALA A 55 0.72 13.56 -6.47
C ALA A 55 -0.14 13.12 -7.67
N ALA A 56 -1.01 12.12 -7.52
CA ALA A 56 -1.80 11.60 -8.65
C ALA A 56 -2.59 12.68 -9.43
N PRO A 57 -3.26 13.66 -8.79
CA PRO A 57 -4.05 14.66 -9.51
C PRO A 57 -3.26 15.54 -10.49
N ILE A 58 -1.94 15.68 -10.28
CA ILE A 58 -1.07 16.52 -11.12
C ILE A 58 -0.31 15.74 -12.19
N THR A 59 -0.46 14.41 -12.22
CA THR A 59 0.15 13.57 -13.27
C THR A 59 -0.62 13.70 -14.59
N LYS A 60 0.02 13.32 -15.71
CA LYS A 60 -0.62 13.33 -17.04
C LYS A 60 -1.82 12.40 -17.13
N HIS A 61 -1.77 11.25 -16.45
CA HIS A 61 -2.85 10.26 -16.39
C HIS A 61 -3.24 9.92 -14.95
N PRO A 62 -3.95 10.83 -14.23
CA PRO A 62 -4.24 10.69 -12.80
C PRO A 62 -4.93 9.38 -12.43
N THR A 63 -5.89 8.95 -13.25
CA THR A 63 -6.66 7.73 -13.00
C THR A 63 -5.82 6.47 -13.14
N VAL A 64 -4.87 6.44 -14.09
CA VAL A 64 -3.98 5.29 -14.29
C VAL A 64 -3.00 5.21 -13.13
N PHE A 65 -2.28 6.30 -12.86
CA PHE A 65 -1.29 6.35 -11.78
C PHE A 65 -1.92 6.09 -10.41
N GLY A 66 -3.00 6.81 -10.08
CA GLY A 66 -3.67 6.66 -8.79
C GLY A 66 -4.33 5.30 -8.60
N GLY A 67 -4.92 4.76 -9.67
CA GLY A 67 -5.58 3.45 -9.65
C GLY A 67 -4.60 2.32 -9.44
N LEU A 68 -3.46 2.35 -10.13
CA LEU A 68 -2.40 1.36 -9.98
C LEU A 68 -1.74 1.43 -8.59
N LEU A 69 -1.46 2.63 -8.06
CA LEU A 69 -0.96 2.77 -6.69
C LEU A 69 -1.95 2.24 -5.65
N THR A 70 -3.24 2.56 -5.79
CA THR A 70 -4.26 2.09 -4.85
C THR A 70 -4.43 0.57 -4.92
N THR A 71 -4.43 0.01 -6.13
CA THR A 71 -4.47 -1.44 -6.35
C THR A 71 -3.24 -2.11 -5.71
N GLY A 72 -2.05 -1.55 -5.91
CA GLY A 72 -0.84 -2.04 -5.29
C GLY A 72 -0.90 -1.99 -3.76
N ILE A 73 -1.40 -0.90 -3.16
CA ILE A 73 -1.55 -0.79 -1.69
C ILE A 73 -2.44 -1.90 -1.16
N LEU A 74 -3.61 -2.11 -1.78
CA LEU A 74 -4.56 -3.12 -1.34
C LEU A 74 -4.00 -4.55 -1.54
N ALA A 75 -3.43 -4.84 -2.71
CA ALA A 75 -2.99 -6.18 -3.05
C ALA A 75 -1.63 -6.56 -2.43
N PHE A 76 -0.68 -5.63 -2.33
CA PHE A 76 0.63 -5.87 -1.72
C PHE A 76 0.59 -5.64 -0.21
N SER A 77 0.36 -4.40 0.22
CA SER A 77 0.42 -4.07 1.65
C SER A 77 -0.71 -4.74 2.42
N GLY A 78 -1.94 -4.73 1.90
CA GLY A 78 -3.07 -5.44 2.52
C GLY A 78 -2.78 -6.94 2.74
N THR A 79 -2.20 -7.60 1.74
CA THR A 79 -1.80 -9.01 1.84
C THR A 79 -0.67 -9.22 2.85
N CYS A 80 0.34 -8.35 2.88
CA CYS A 80 1.41 -8.48 3.86
C CYS A 80 0.90 -8.24 5.29
N TYR A 81 -0.06 -7.33 5.49
CA TYR A 81 -0.74 -7.16 6.78
C TYR A 81 -1.52 -8.41 7.19
N THR A 82 -2.27 -9.04 6.28
CA THR A 82 -3.01 -10.27 6.60
C THR A 82 -2.07 -11.44 6.90
N VAL A 83 -0.99 -11.62 6.13
CA VAL A 83 0.04 -12.62 6.39
C VAL A 83 0.71 -12.39 7.74
N ALA A 84 1.01 -11.14 8.10
CA ALA A 84 1.60 -10.82 9.39
C ALA A 84 0.62 -11.08 10.54
N LEU A 85 -0.65 -10.69 10.40
CA LEU A 85 -1.67 -10.84 11.43
C LEU A 85 -2.04 -12.29 11.70
N LEU A 86 -2.15 -13.10 10.64
CA LEU A 86 -2.51 -14.53 10.72
C LEU A 86 -1.29 -15.43 10.93
N GLU A 87 -0.09 -14.88 10.83
CA GLU A 87 1.18 -15.62 10.89
C GLU A 87 1.24 -16.79 9.90
N ASP A 88 0.61 -16.63 8.74
CA ASP A 88 0.49 -17.65 7.69
C ASP A 88 0.79 -17.08 6.31
N ARG A 89 1.83 -17.62 5.67
CA ARG A 89 2.27 -17.20 4.33
C ARG A 89 1.38 -17.71 3.19
N LYS A 90 0.43 -18.61 3.45
CA LYS A 90 -0.53 -19.09 2.44
C LYS A 90 -1.35 -17.96 1.83
N TYR A 91 -1.55 -16.87 2.57
CA TYR A 91 -2.28 -15.69 2.10
C TYR A 91 -1.46 -14.77 1.17
N SER A 92 -0.16 -15.04 0.97
CA SER A 92 0.75 -14.15 0.23
C SER A 92 0.53 -14.07 -1.29
N THR A 93 -0.38 -14.88 -1.86
CA THR A 93 -0.58 -15.04 -3.31
C THR A 93 -0.87 -13.72 -4.05
N LEU A 94 -1.54 -12.76 -3.40
CA LEU A 94 -1.87 -11.48 -4.02
C LEU A 94 -0.72 -10.46 -4.00
N ALA A 95 0.29 -10.65 -3.14
CA ALA A 95 1.36 -9.68 -2.98
C ALA A 95 2.17 -9.43 -4.27
N PRO A 96 2.59 -10.46 -5.05
CA PRO A 96 3.33 -10.23 -6.30
C PRO A 96 2.56 -9.37 -7.31
N PHE A 97 1.25 -9.57 -7.44
CA PHE A 97 0.39 -8.77 -8.32
C PHE A 97 0.34 -7.31 -7.88
N GLY A 98 0.27 -7.04 -6.58
CA GLY A 98 0.36 -5.69 -6.04
C GLY A 98 1.71 -5.04 -6.31
N GLY A 99 2.81 -5.81 -6.22
CA GLY A 99 4.15 -5.35 -6.61
C GLY A 99 4.22 -4.93 -8.08
N PHE A 100 3.67 -5.74 -8.99
CA PHE A 100 3.57 -5.38 -10.40
C PHE A 100 2.70 -4.15 -10.64
N ALA A 101 1.61 -3.97 -9.88
CA ALA A 101 0.78 -2.77 -9.95
C ALA A 101 1.58 -1.52 -9.56
N PHE A 102 2.43 -1.59 -8.52
CA PHE A 102 3.33 -0.48 -8.19
C PHE A 102 4.32 -0.17 -9.31
N ILE A 103 4.97 -1.20 -9.88
CA ILE A 103 5.89 -1.02 -11.00
C ILE A 103 5.17 -0.36 -12.18
N ALA A 104 3.98 -0.84 -12.54
CA ALA A 104 3.17 -0.27 -13.60
C ALA A 104 2.73 1.18 -13.29
N ALA A 105 2.42 1.49 -12.03
CA ALA A 105 2.09 2.87 -11.61
C ALA A 105 3.26 3.81 -11.92
N TRP A 106 4.46 3.49 -11.43
CA TRP A 106 5.65 4.30 -11.70
C TRP A 106 5.99 4.35 -13.19
N GLY A 107 5.88 3.21 -13.89
CA GLY A 107 6.06 3.14 -15.34
C GLY A 107 5.08 4.02 -16.11
N SER A 108 3.86 4.22 -15.59
CA SER A 108 2.86 5.07 -16.22
C SER A 108 3.23 6.55 -16.28
N LEU A 109 4.25 6.97 -15.52
CA LEU A 109 4.77 8.33 -15.56
C LEU A 109 5.71 8.60 -16.74
N PHE A 110 6.17 7.56 -17.46
CA PHE A 110 7.02 7.75 -18.64
C PHE A 110 6.29 8.34 -19.84
N PHE A 111 4.95 8.32 -19.84
CA PHE A 111 4.12 8.68 -20.99
C PHE A 111 2.93 9.55 -20.61
#